data_AF-A0A3N4MGA0-F1
#
_entry.id   AF-A0A3N4MGA0-F1
#
_cell.length_a   1.000
_cell.length_b   1.000
_cell.length_c   1.000
_cell.angle_alpha   90.00
_cell.angle_beta   90.00
_cell.angle_gamma   90.00
#
_symmetry.space_group_name_H-M   'P 1'
#
loop_
_entity.id
_entity.type
_entity.pdbx_description
1 polymer ?
#
loop_
_entity_poly.entity_id
_entity_poly.type
_entity_poly.pdbx_seq_one_letter_code
_entity_poly.pdbx_strand_id
1 'polypeptide(L)'
;MENGRYLTSFLEIFVDTDQPLINIAQLIEADQGTYYHEYLHYIQDVSTCSGLSKIWRAFDCLRQLVSSIQPDTIMEFEVPMTNPTAEEQKRHLDFLETLRGSGQMTGVTLEVADTYHIVEVLEEHNPMILDYYANSTATAIKLRLQSDEPRAQEKRFTFGEAAVSETMAYLVEKKFFPNLNSLPRYPYKVAADLVHHLYPALNASDELVFALCDASLLYNMPGWAFVKIVQEMARMQFVPASGKEMIDFSYAFYDKIQWDLIGYSRHADQAIQHISDALYRHEFYTGTKELLQASVERGRIIREQNPYFMVEIFSRDTALSHEFYKTFNFLGGPLSINNNGFRWVRVPLGLERLQNNADPAHFRVAWQLSKFLLEGERPCSLMRTCRSSQNHEIDDRCETRPWQRASDEQGCPYAAAWALYGLKKKDIFLNGVLIQQREED
;
A
#
# COMPACT_ATOMS: atom_id res chain seq x y z
N MET A 1 2.42 19.43 6.20
CA MET A 1 3.65 18.65 5.96
C MET A 1 3.31 17.22 6.34
N GLU A 2 3.59 16.25 5.48
CA GLU A 2 3.45 14.83 5.84
C GLU A 2 4.56 14.51 6.85
N ASN A 3 4.20 14.30 8.13
CA ASN A 3 5.15 13.94 9.19
C ASN A 3 5.62 12.48 9.07
N GLY A 4 5.04 11.71 8.16
CA GLY A 4 5.38 10.33 7.85
C GLY A 4 4.78 9.93 6.50
N ARG A 5 5.23 8.79 5.97
CA ARG A 5 4.62 8.15 4.81
C ARG A 5 4.85 6.65 4.84
N TYR A 6 3.87 5.88 4.40
CA TYR A 6 4.01 4.46 4.10
C TYR A 6 4.04 4.22 2.59
N LEU A 7 5.10 3.55 2.12
CA LEU A 7 5.20 3.11 0.73
C LEU A 7 4.51 1.75 0.58
N THR A 8 3.25 1.82 0.18
CA THR A 8 2.38 0.67 -0.12
C THR A 8 3.06 -0.36 -1.01
N SER A 9 2.79 -1.64 -0.78
CA SER A 9 3.38 -2.79 -1.49
C SER A 9 4.86 -3.08 -1.26
N PHE A 10 5.65 -2.09 -0.84
CA PHE A 10 7.10 -2.23 -0.62
C PHE A 10 7.48 -2.25 0.86
N LEU A 11 6.48 -2.26 1.75
CA LEU A 11 6.61 -2.46 3.19
C LEU A 11 7.66 -1.52 3.78
N GLU A 12 7.54 -0.22 3.51
CA GLU A 12 8.44 0.80 4.06
C GLU A 12 7.66 1.93 4.71
N ILE A 13 8.02 2.25 5.95
CA ILE A 13 7.57 3.44 6.68
C ILE A 13 8.73 4.43 6.73
N PHE A 14 8.42 5.69 6.44
CA PHE A 14 9.26 6.82 6.80
C PHE A 14 8.56 7.66 7.85
N VAL A 15 9.28 8.04 8.91
CA VAL A 15 8.80 8.98 9.94
C VAL A 15 9.77 10.15 9.99
N ASP A 16 9.25 11.38 9.95
CA ASP A 16 10.00 12.64 10.04
C ASP A 16 10.47 12.89 11.47
N THR A 17 11.41 12.06 11.93
CA THR A 17 12.00 12.12 13.27
C THR A 17 13.49 11.82 13.24
N ASP A 18 14.22 12.33 14.22
CA ASP A 18 15.61 11.96 14.47
C ASP A 18 15.74 10.75 15.43
N GLN A 19 14.65 10.36 16.09
CA GLN A 19 14.64 9.29 17.09
C GLN A 19 14.78 7.90 16.45
N PRO A 20 15.46 6.94 17.09
CA PRO A 20 15.52 5.56 16.61
C PRO A 20 14.14 4.88 16.65
N LEU A 21 13.74 4.24 15.56
CA LEU A 21 12.44 3.56 15.42
C LEU A 21 12.43 2.11 15.97
N ILE A 22 13.34 1.78 16.90
CA ILE A 22 13.49 0.42 17.46
C ILE A 22 12.37 0.10 18.46
N ASN A 23 12.07 1.07 19.32
CA ASN A 23 11.09 0.93 20.39
C ASN A 23 10.09 2.09 20.33
N ILE A 24 8.90 1.83 19.80
CA ILE A 24 7.83 2.80 19.62
C ILE A 24 7.50 3.50 20.95
N ALA A 25 7.52 2.78 22.08
CA ALA A 25 7.20 3.34 23.40
C ALA A 25 8.21 4.41 23.87
N GLN A 26 9.38 4.52 23.24
CA GLN A 26 10.40 5.52 23.56
C GLN A 26 10.30 6.76 22.66
N LEU A 27 9.45 6.73 21.62
CA LEU A 27 9.26 7.89 20.75
C LEU A 27 8.49 8.99 21.49
N ILE A 28 8.62 10.25 21.06
CA ILE A 28 7.70 11.30 21.52
C ILE A 28 6.28 11.03 21.01
N GLU A 29 5.26 11.54 21.70
CA GLU A 29 3.85 11.25 21.39
C GLU A 29 3.47 11.54 19.93
N ALA A 30 4.00 12.62 19.35
CA ALA A 30 3.79 12.96 17.94
C ALA A 30 4.32 11.87 16.99
N ASP A 31 5.58 11.47 17.17
CA ASP A 31 6.24 10.45 16.36
C ASP A 31 5.63 9.06 16.60
N GLN A 32 5.16 8.77 17.83
CA GLN A 32 4.40 7.56 18.14
C GLN A 32 3.11 7.51 17.32
N GLY A 33 2.34 8.60 17.30
CA GLY A 33 1.09 8.66 16.55
C GLY A 33 1.31 8.48 15.06
N THR A 34 2.28 9.19 14.49
CA THR A 34 2.66 9.03 13.08
C THR A 34 3.13 7.60 12.78
N TYR A 35 4.03 7.02 13.58
CA TYR A 35 4.44 5.63 13.36
C TYR A 35 3.26 4.66 13.44
N TYR A 36 2.35 4.85 14.41
CA TYR A 36 1.19 3.99 14.60
C TYR A 36 0.23 4.07 13.41
N HIS A 37 0.00 5.27 12.87
CA HIS A 37 -0.76 5.52 11.65
C HIS A 37 -0.20 4.72 10.47
N GLU A 38 1.10 4.89 10.20
CA GLU A 38 1.76 4.22 9.08
C GLU A 38 1.86 2.69 9.29
N TYR A 39 2.00 2.25 10.54
CA TYR A 39 1.98 0.83 10.87
C TYR A 39 0.60 0.20 10.65
N LEU A 40 -0.49 0.95 10.84
CA LEU A 40 -1.83 0.48 10.49
C LEU A 40 -1.95 0.23 8.98
N HIS A 41 -1.39 1.11 8.14
CA HIS A 41 -1.34 0.87 6.69
C HIS A 41 -0.55 -0.39 6.33
N TYR A 42 0.56 -0.66 7.01
CA TYR A 42 1.26 -1.94 6.86
C TYR A 42 0.36 -3.14 7.19
N ILE A 43 -0.36 -3.10 8.32
CA ILE A 43 -1.28 -4.19 8.68
C ILE A 43 -2.38 -4.35 7.63
N GLN A 44 -2.97 -3.24 7.16
CA GLN A 44 -3.98 -3.24 6.11
C GLN A 44 -3.42 -3.91 4.83
N ASP A 45 -2.20 -3.58 4.44
CA ASP A 45 -1.56 -4.14 3.25
C ASP A 45 -1.36 -5.66 3.31
N VAL A 46 -0.90 -6.19 4.44
CA VAL A 46 -0.58 -7.63 4.55
C VAL A 46 -1.77 -8.50 4.96
N SER A 47 -2.87 -7.92 5.43
CA SER A 47 -4.01 -8.66 6.01
C SER A 47 -5.37 -8.45 5.33
N THR A 48 -5.43 -7.65 4.25
CA THR A 48 -6.67 -7.35 3.53
C THR A 48 -6.57 -7.73 2.06
N CYS A 49 -7.70 -8.02 1.42
CA CYS A 49 -7.72 -8.38 0.00
C CYS A 49 -7.17 -7.25 -0.86
N SER A 50 -7.58 -6.00 -0.61
CA SER A 50 -7.07 -4.83 -1.33
C SER A 50 -5.56 -4.66 -1.17
N GLY A 51 -5.05 -4.81 0.05
CA GLY A 51 -3.63 -4.79 0.36
C GLY A 51 -2.82 -5.86 -0.40
N LEU A 52 -3.26 -7.11 -0.30
CA LEU A 52 -2.62 -8.24 -0.95
C LEU A 52 -2.63 -8.11 -2.48
N SER A 53 -3.71 -7.59 -3.08
CA SER A 53 -3.76 -7.29 -4.52
C SER A 53 -2.66 -6.30 -4.93
N LYS A 54 -2.43 -5.26 -4.13
CA LYS A 54 -1.41 -4.24 -4.40
C LYS A 54 -0.01 -4.81 -4.28
N ILE A 55 0.27 -5.62 -3.25
CA ILE A 55 1.58 -6.30 -3.09
C ILE A 55 1.82 -7.23 -4.28
N TRP A 56 0.89 -8.14 -4.54
CA TRP A 56 0.95 -9.08 -5.66
C TRP A 56 1.24 -8.37 -6.97
N ARG A 57 0.47 -7.32 -7.29
CA ARG A 57 0.60 -6.58 -8.54
C ARG A 57 1.95 -5.87 -8.67
N ALA A 58 2.43 -5.24 -7.60
CA ALA A 58 3.68 -4.49 -7.63
C ALA A 58 4.86 -5.39 -8.03
N PHE A 59 4.94 -6.58 -7.43
CA PHE A 59 5.97 -7.57 -7.78
C PHE A 59 5.70 -8.25 -9.12
N ASP A 60 4.45 -8.57 -9.45
CA ASP A 60 4.13 -9.20 -10.73
C ASP A 60 4.45 -8.30 -11.93
N CYS A 61 4.26 -6.98 -11.78
CA CYS A 61 4.65 -5.99 -12.78
C CYS A 61 6.14 -6.12 -13.13
N LEU A 62 7.03 -6.09 -12.13
CA LEU A 62 8.46 -6.27 -12.36
C LEU A 62 8.76 -7.62 -13.02
N ARG A 63 8.14 -8.70 -12.50
CA ARG A 63 8.35 -10.06 -13.01
C ARG A 63 8.02 -10.14 -14.50
N GLN A 64 6.87 -9.59 -14.90
CA GLN A 64 6.43 -9.59 -16.30
C GLN A 64 7.34 -8.74 -17.19
N LEU A 65 7.70 -7.52 -16.75
CA LEU A 65 8.59 -6.64 -17.50
C LEU A 65 9.95 -7.30 -17.74
N VAL A 66 10.58 -7.82 -16.68
CA VAL A 66 11.86 -8.52 -16.77
C VAL A 66 11.74 -9.77 -17.65
N SER A 67 10.69 -10.57 -17.49
CA SER A 67 10.49 -11.78 -18.31
C SER A 67 10.34 -11.45 -19.80
N SER A 68 9.80 -10.27 -20.15
CA SER A 68 9.63 -9.85 -21.56
C SER A 68 10.95 -9.49 -22.26
N ILE A 69 12.01 -9.19 -21.50
CA ILE A 69 13.33 -8.76 -22.02
C ILE A 69 14.46 -9.74 -21.73
N GLN A 70 14.24 -10.73 -20.87
CA GLN A 70 15.23 -11.76 -20.55
C GLN A 70 15.64 -12.69 -21.71
N PRO A 71 14.75 -13.11 -22.65
CA PRO A 71 15.11 -14.05 -23.68
C PRO A 71 16.39 -13.66 -24.44
N ASP A 72 17.25 -14.62 -24.73
CA ASP A 72 18.53 -14.39 -25.44
C ASP A 72 18.34 -13.83 -26.85
N THR A 73 17.15 -13.98 -27.42
CA THR A 73 16.77 -13.37 -28.70
C THR A 73 16.64 -11.85 -28.64
N ILE A 74 16.43 -11.29 -27.45
CA ILE A 74 16.34 -9.85 -27.23
C ILE A 74 17.73 -9.37 -26.81
N MET A 75 18.47 -8.73 -27.72
CA MET A 75 19.81 -8.21 -27.41
C MET A 75 19.78 -6.73 -27.03
N GLU A 76 18.74 -6.01 -27.42
CA GLU A 76 18.57 -4.59 -27.18
C GLU A 76 17.12 -4.23 -26.90
N PHE A 77 16.90 -3.16 -26.13
CA PHE A 77 15.55 -2.60 -25.93
C PHE A 77 15.58 -1.11 -25.57
N GLU A 78 14.43 -0.48 -25.78
CA GLU A 78 14.17 0.93 -25.49
C GLU A 78 13.47 1.09 -24.13
N VAL A 79 13.85 2.15 -23.42
CA VAL A 79 13.23 2.65 -22.20
C VAL A 79 12.78 4.10 -22.44
N PRO A 80 11.54 4.49 -22.09
CA PRO A 80 10.45 3.67 -21.57
C PRO A 80 10.05 2.50 -22.49
N MET A 81 9.80 1.33 -21.91
CA MET A 81 9.36 0.16 -22.67
C MET A 81 7.97 0.42 -23.30
N THR A 82 7.83 0.01 -24.55
CA THR A 82 6.59 0.14 -25.35
C THR A 82 6.13 -1.19 -25.94
N ASN A 83 6.72 -2.29 -25.48
CA ASN A 83 6.29 -3.63 -25.89
C ASN A 83 4.89 -3.96 -25.31
N PRO A 84 4.18 -4.98 -25.85
CA PRO A 84 2.83 -5.30 -25.40
C PRO A 84 2.71 -5.55 -23.89
N THR A 85 3.73 -6.14 -23.26
CA THR A 85 3.77 -6.35 -21.82
C THR A 85 3.82 -5.03 -21.04
N ALA A 86 4.63 -4.07 -21.47
CA ALA A 86 4.72 -2.76 -20.83
C ALA A 86 3.42 -1.97 -20.96
N GLU A 87 2.78 -1.99 -22.13
CA GLU A 87 1.48 -1.34 -22.35
C GLU A 87 0.37 -1.97 -21.50
N GLU A 88 0.40 -3.30 -21.33
CA GLU A 88 -0.49 -4.01 -20.42
C GLU A 88 -0.27 -3.61 -18.96
N GLN A 89 0.97 -3.49 -18.51
CA GLN A 89 1.27 -3.04 -17.14
C GLN A 89 0.84 -1.58 -16.90
N LYS A 90 1.01 -0.69 -17.89
CA LYS A 90 0.51 0.71 -17.80
C LYS A 90 -1.01 0.73 -17.64
N ARG A 91 -1.75 -0.02 -18.46
CA ARG A 91 -3.22 -0.11 -18.35
C ARG A 91 -3.67 -0.66 -16.99
N HIS A 92 -2.92 -1.61 -16.43
CA HIS A 92 -3.17 -2.12 -15.09
C HIS A 92 -2.90 -1.08 -13.99
N LEU A 93 -1.87 -0.25 -14.12
CA LEU A 93 -1.60 0.84 -13.19
C LEU A 93 -2.75 1.87 -13.21
N ASP A 94 -3.21 2.26 -14.40
CA ASP A 94 -4.37 3.14 -14.56
C ASP A 94 -5.64 2.56 -13.91
N PHE A 95 -5.81 1.24 -14.00
CA PHE A 95 -6.91 0.54 -13.34
C PHE A 95 -6.79 0.62 -11.81
N LEU A 96 -5.60 0.41 -11.26
CA LEU A 96 -5.38 0.51 -9.81
C LEU A 96 -5.61 1.92 -9.28
N GLU A 97 -5.19 2.96 -10.01
CA GLU A 97 -5.47 4.36 -9.63
C GLU A 97 -6.98 4.64 -9.57
N THR A 98 -7.77 3.98 -10.43
CA THR A 98 -9.23 4.03 -10.33
C THR A 98 -9.73 3.42 -9.01
N LEU A 99 -9.19 2.28 -8.59
CA LEU A 99 -9.59 1.60 -7.35
C LEU A 99 -9.14 2.37 -6.10
N ARG A 100 -7.95 2.98 -6.18
CA ARG A 100 -7.39 3.86 -5.15
C ARG A 100 -8.30 5.05 -4.87
N GLY A 101 -8.87 5.64 -5.91
CA GLY A 101 -9.72 6.81 -5.79
C GLY A 101 -8.90 8.08 -5.49
N SER A 102 -9.57 9.11 -5.00
CA SER A 102 -8.96 10.42 -4.76
C SER A 102 -8.21 10.43 -3.43
N GLY A 103 -6.90 10.68 -3.47
CA GLY A 103 -6.10 10.93 -2.26
C GLY A 103 -6.26 12.35 -1.70
N GLN A 104 -6.79 13.28 -2.49
CA GLN A 104 -7.09 14.66 -2.09
C GLN A 104 -8.14 15.26 -3.04
N MET A 105 -8.72 16.41 -2.67
CA MET A 105 -9.60 17.16 -3.57
C MET A 105 -8.82 17.91 -4.64
N THR A 106 -9.18 17.70 -5.91
CA THR A 106 -8.49 18.35 -7.03
C THR A 106 -8.78 19.86 -7.09
N GLY A 107 -7.71 20.66 -7.12
CA GLY A 107 -7.79 22.11 -7.30
C GLY A 107 -8.44 22.85 -6.14
N VAL A 108 -8.28 22.35 -4.92
CA VAL A 108 -8.71 22.96 -3.66
C VAL A 108 -7.58 22.78 -2.64
N THR A 109 -7.29 23.82 -1.84
CA THR A 109 -6.30 23.70 -0.75
C THR A 109 -6.88 22.85 0.39
N LEU A 110 -6.03 22.25 1.22
CA LEU A 110 -6.49 21.42 2.35
C LEU A 110 -7.42 22.20 3.30
N GLU A 111 -7.13 23.47 3.56
CA GLU A 111 -7.93 24.34 4.43
C GLU A 111 -9.35 24.57 3.88
N VAL A 112 -9.49 24.73 2.57
CA VAL A 112 -10.78 24.96 1.91
C VAL A 112 -11.53 23.65 1.68
N ALA A 113 -10.83 22.51 1.58
CA ALA A 113 -11.47 21.21 1.40
C ALA A 113 -12.47 20.88 2.54
N ASP A 114 -12.22 21.37 3.75
CA ASP A 114 -13.07 21.10 4.92
C ASP A 114 -14.46 21.75 4.87
N THR A 115 -14.64 22.77 4.02
CA THR A 115 -15.93 23.47 3.83
C THR A 115 -16.85 22.73 2.86
N TYR A 116 -16.35 21.70 2.16
CA TYR A 116 -17.12 20.92 1.20
C TYR A 116 -17.82 19.74 1.88
N HIS A 117 -19.13 19.60 1.64
CA HIS A 117 -19.95 18.51 2.13
C HIS A 117 -20.54 17.67 0.99
N ILE A 118 -20.86 16.41 1.29
CA ILE A 118 -21.46 15.47 0.35
C ILE A 118 -22.92 15.85 0.09
N VAL A 119 -23.24 16.16 -1.17
CA VAL A 119 -24.63 16.42 -1.60
C VAL A 119 -25.24 15.23 -2.33
N GLU A 120 -24.43 14.40 -2.97
CA GLU A 120 -24.90 13.23 -3.71
C GLU A 120 -23.80 12.17 -3.83
N VAL A 121 -24.23 10.91 -3.80
CA VAL A 121 -23.40 9.73 -4.05
C VAL A 121 -23.79 9.15 -5.41
N LEU A 122 -22.85 9.16 -6.35
CA LEU A 122 -23.02 8.66 -7.70
C LEU A 122 -22.28 7.33 -7.86
N GLU A 123 -22.97 6.33 -8.38
CA GLU A 123 -22.40 5.04 -8.72
C GLU A 123 -22.18 4.96 -10.24
N GLU A 124 -20.96 5.21 -10.68
CA GLU A 124 -20.62 5.28 -12.10
C GLU A 124 -19.98 3.97 -12.58
N HIS A 125 -20.47 3.42 -13.68
CA HIS A 125 -19.79 2.31 -14.35
C HIS A 125 -18.44 2.78 -14.92
N ASN A 126 -17.38 2.03 -14.64
CA ASN A 126 -16.08 2.25 -15.27
C ASN A 126 -15.81 1.13 -16.29
N PRO A 127 -15.61 1.46 -17.58
CA PRO A 127 -15.28 0.48 -18.62
C PRO A 127 -14.10 -0.43 -18.25
N MET A 128 -13.07 0.12 -17.59
CA MET A 128 -11.89 -0.65 -17.18
C MET A 128 -12.22 -1.76 -16.17
N ILE A 129 -13.25 -1.57 -15.33
CA ILE A 129 -13.70 -2.64 -14.41
C ILE A 129 -14.26 -3.81 -15.22
N LEU A 130 -15.04 -3.53 -16.26
CA LEU A 130 -15.65 -4.56 -17.10
C LEU A 130 -14.61 -5.28 -17.96
N ASP A 131 -13.52 -4.61 -18.32
CA ASP A 131 -12.39 -5.21 -19.05
C ASP A 131 -11.70 -6.30 -18.21
N TYR A 132 -11.50 -6.08 -16.90
CA TYR A 132 -10.85 -7.06 -16.01
C TYR A 132 -11.81 -8.03 -15.34
N TYR A 133 -13.05 -7.61 -15.12
CA TYR A 133 -14.07 -8.39 -14.42
C TYR A 133 -15.35 -8.42 -15.25
N ALA A 134 -15.36 -9.28 -16.27
CA ALA A 134 -16.53 -9.52 -17.10
C ALA A 134 -17.73 -9.90 -16.20
N ASN A 135 -18.85 -9.18 -16.35
CA ASN A 135 -20.06 -9.28 -15.53
C ASN A 135 -19.97 -8.70 -14.10
N SER A 136 -18.93 -7.92 -13.79
CA SER A 136 -18.87 -7.19 -12.53
C SER A 136 -20.02 -6.19 -12.42
N THR A 137 -20.67 -6.17 -11.26
CA THR A 137 -21.66 -5.16 -10.88
C THR A 137 -21.02 -3.99 -10.12
N ALA A 138 -19.69 -4.02 -9.96
CA ALA A 138 -18.97 -2.99 -9.22
C ALA A 138 -18.93 -1.67 -10.00
N THR A 139 -19.11 -0.58 -9.26
CA THR A 139 -19.14 0.80 -9.76
C THR A 139 -18.08 1.63 -9.05
N ALA A 140 -17.57 2.65 -9.72
CA ALA A 140 -16.76 3.68 -9.08
C ALA A 140 -17.68 4.61 -8.29
N ILE A 141 -17.34 4.89 -7.04
CA ILE A 141 -18.12 5.77 -6.18
C ILE A 141 -17.61 7.21 -6.35
N LYS A 142 -18.44 8.08 -6.93
CA LYS A 142 -18.16 9.51 -7.08
C LYS A 142 -19.04 10.30 -6.12
N LEU A 143 -18.43 11.17 -5.35
CA LEU A 143 -19.11 12.10 -4.47
C LEU A 143 -19.23 13.43 -5.18
N ARG A 144 -20.45 13.95 -5.28
CA ARG A 144 -20.70 15.35 -5.67
C ARG A 144 -20.67 16.19 -4.39
N LEU A 145 -19.85 17.23 -4.42
CA LEU A 145 -19.52 18.03 -3.24
C LEU A 145 -19.86 19.49 -3.47
N GLN A 146 -20.50 20.12 -2.49
CA GLN A 146 -20.79 21.54 -2.48
C GLN A 146 -20.18 22.19 -1.24
N SER A 147 -19.69 23.42 -1.39
CA SER A 147 -19.19 24.22 -0.27
C SER A 147 -20.26 25.22 0.16
N ASP A 148 -20.25 25.56 1.45
CA ASP A 148 -21.10 26.59 2.02
C ASP A 148 -20.73 28.00 1.52
N GLU A 149 -19.57 28.16 0.87
CA GLU A 149 -19.15 29.43 0.29
C GLU A 149 -19.95 29.76 -1.00
N PRO A 150 -20.65 30.92 -1.07
CA PRO A 150 -21.60 31.22 -2.17
C PRO A 150 -21.03 31.24 -3.59
N ARG A 151 -19.70 31.31 -3.74
CA ARG A 151 -19.01 31.35 -5.05
C ARG A 151 -18.18 30.11 -5.33
N ALA A 152 -18.12 29.16 -4.39
CA ALA A 152 -17.37 27.94 -4.58
C ALA A 152 -18.02 27.09 -5.66
N GLN A 153 -17.21 26.62 -6.59
CA GLN A 153 -17.68 25.68 -7.61
C GLN A 153 -17.92 24.30 -6.98
N GLU A 154 -18.90 23.59 -7.51
CA GLU A 154 -19.08 22.16 -7.24
C GLU A 154 -17.78 21.40 -7.50
N LYS A 155 -17.50 20.42 -6.65
CA LYS A 155 -16.34 19.53 -6.79
C LYS A 155 -16.78 18.09 -6.84
N ARG A 156 -15.90 17.24 -7.36
CA ARG A 156 -16.05 15.79 -7.37
C ARG A 156 -14.90 15.14 -6.62
N PHE A 157 -15.20 14.10 -5.87
CA PHE A 157 -14.23 13.28 -5.17
C PHE A 157 -14.52 11.81 -5.45
N THR A 158 -13.49 11.01 -5.78
CA THR A 158 -13.68 9.57 -5.98
C THR A 158 -13.43 8.85 -4.66
N PHE A 159 -14.48 8.29 -4.07
CA PHE A 159 -14.36 7.51 -2.85
C PHE A 159 -13.88 6.10 -3.19
N GLY A 160 -12.69 5.75 -2.69
CA GLY A 160 -11.99 4.53 -3.02
C GLY A 160 -11.12 4.04 -1.86
N GLU A 161 -10.17 3.17 -2.17
CA GLU A 161 -9.27 2.58 -1.17
C GLU A 161 -8.50 3.62 -0.34
N ALA A 162 -8.05 4.73 -0.94
CA ALA A 162 -7.34 5.79 -0.23
C ALA A 162 -8.23 6.39 0.88
N ALA A 163 -9.48 6.75 0.57
CA ALA A 163 -10.38 7.31 1.58
C ALA A 163 -10.74 6.32 2.69
N VAL A 164 -10.92 5.03 2.34
CA VAL A 164 -11.24 3.98 3.31
C VAL A 164 -10.06 3.71 4.27
N SER A 165 -8.86 3.52 3.73
CA SER A 165 -7.64 3.21 4.49
C SER A 165 -7.21 4.39 5.36
N GLU A 166 -7.21 5.61 4.81
CA GLU A 166 -6.85 6.86 5.51
C GLU A 166 -7.86 7.18 6.62
N THR A 167 -9.16 6.98 6.37
CA THR A 167 -10.15 7.19 7.45
C THR A 167 -9.94 6.19 8.58
N MET A 168 -9.63 4.93 8.27
CA MET A 168 -9.35 3.92 9.28
C MET A 168 -8.11 4.27 10.14
N ALA A 169 -7.04 4.75 9.50
CA ALA A 169 -5.82 5.19 10.18
C ALA A 169 -6.04 6.46 11.02
N TYR A 170 -6.77 7.43 10.47
CA TYR A 170 -7.18 8.63 11.18
C TYR A 170 -8.00 8.32 12.44
N LEU A 171 -8.96 7.38 12.39
CA LEU A 171 -9.78 7.07 13.57
C LEU A 171 -8.96 6.51 14.74
N VAL A 172 -7.93 5.71 14.44
CA VAL A 172 -6.99 5.18 15.44
C VAL A 172 -6.11 6.29 16.00
N GLU A 173 -5.54 7.13 15.13
CA GLU A 173 -4.73 8.28 15.55
C GLU A 173 -5.55 9.23 16.42
N LYS A 174 -6.78 9.55 15.99
CA LYS A 174 -7.73 10.39 16.71
C LYS A 174 -8.01 9.86 18.11
N LYS A 175 -8.17 8.55 18.25
CA LYS A 175 -8.49 7.90 19.52
C LYS A 175 -7.31 7.92 20.49
N PHE A 176 -6.13 7.53 20.02
CA PHE A 176 -4.99 7.27 20.91
C PHE A 176 -4.02 8.44 21.04
N PHE A 177 -4.01 9.35 20.06
CA PHE A 177 -3.12 10.50 19.98
C PHE A 177 -3.92 11.77 19.65
N PRO A 178 -4.92 12.14 20.48
CA PRO A 178 -5.90 13.17 20.15
C PRO A 178 -5.28 14.56 19.90
N ASN A 179 -4.07 14.80 20.40
CA ASN A 179 -3.31 16.03 20.21
C ASN A 179 -2.78 16.22 18.77
N LEU A 180 -2.82 15.17 17.93
CA LEU A 180 -2.33 15.18 16.54
C LEU A 180 -3.43 15.42 15.50
N ASN A 181 -4.69 15.59 15.91
CA ASN A 181 -5.89 15.63 15.07
C ASN A 181 -6.07 16.86 14.15
N SER A 182 -5.02 17.37 13.51
CA SER A 182 -5.10 18.47 12.55
C SER A 182 -5.30 18.02 11.10
N LEU A 183 -5.67 16.77 10.85
CA LEU A 183 -5.84 16.24 9.51
C LEU A 183 -7.10 16.80 8.81
N PRO A 184 -7.03 17.07 7.49
CA PRO A 184 -8.14 17.62 6.72
C PRO A 184 -9.27 16.59 6.58
N ARG A 185 -10.45 17.03 6.15
CA ARG A 185 -11.64 16.19 5.94
C ARG A 185 -11.43 15.19 4.81
N TYR A 186 -10.85 15.61 3.69
CA TYR A 186 -10.58 14.74 2.55
C TYR A 186 -9.09 14.39 2.52
N PRO A 187 -8.70 13.09 2.58
CA PRO A 187 -9.53 11.89 2.55
C PRO A 187 -9.94 11.31 3.93
N TYR A 188 -9.43 11.87 5.04
CA TYR A 188 -9.41 11.23 6.38
C TYR A 188 -10.75 11.12 7.13
N LYS A 189 -11.74 11.95 6.84
CA LYS A 189 -13.04 11.99 7.54
C LYS A 189 -14.21 11.56 6.65
N VAL A 190 -13.94 11.31 5.37
CA VAL A 190 -14.96 11.12 4.33
C VAL A 190 -15.79 9.86 4.56
N ALA A 191 -15.21 8.79 5.09
CA ALA A 191 -15.98 7.56 5.31
C ALA A 191 -17.07 7.76 6.38
N ALA A 192 -16.78 8.52 7.45
CA ALA A 192 -17.76 8.86 8.48
C ALA A 192 -18.87 9.78 7.92
N ASP A 193 -18.49 10.80 7.15
CA ASP A 193 -19.43 11.70 6.47
C ASP A 193 -20.36 10.92 5.52
N LEU A 194 -19.80 9.96 4.78
CA LEU A 194 -20.54 9.14 3.83
C LEU A 194 -21.54 8.20 4.52
N VAL A 195 -21.18 7.61 5.66
CA VAL A 195 -22.11 6.81 6.48
C VAL A 195 -23.29 7.66 6.93
N HIS A 196 -23.02 8.87 7.45
CA HIS A 196 -24.08 9.78 7.88
C HIS A 196 -25.00 10.18 6.73
N HIS A 197 -24.44 10.41 5.54
CA HIS A 197 -25.22 10.74 4.34
C HIS A 197 -26.10 9.56 3.87
N LEU A 198 -25.55 8.34 3.82
CA LEU A 198 -26.25 7.17 3.29
C LEU A 198 -27.25 6.56 4.26
N TYR A 199 -26.94 6.53 5.56
CA TYR A 199 -27.79 5.93 6.58
C TYR A 199 -27.73 6.70 7.91
N PRO A 200 -28.38 7.88 8.01
CA PRO A 200 -28.33 8.72 9.21
C PRO A 200 -28.74 7.99 10.50
N ALA A 201 -29.69 7.06 10.41
CA ALA A 201 -30.20 6.31 11.56
C ALA A 201 -29.17 5.32 12.16
N LEU A 202 -28.11 4.98 11.42
CA LEU A 202 -26.99 4.20 11.98
C LEU A 202 -26.29 4.94 13.11
N ASN A 203 -26.24 6.29 13.05
CA ASN A 203 -25.55 7.15 14.02
C ASN A 203 -24.18 6.56 14.43
N ALA A 204 -23.37 6.22 13.43
CA ALA A 204 -22.19 5.38 13.61
C ALA A 204 -21.18 6.00 14.57
N SER A 205 -20.74 5.22 15.57
CA SER A 205 -19.58 5.58 16.38
C SER A 205 -18.28 5.42 15.57
N ASP A 206 -17.20 6.02 16.06
CA ASP A 206 -15.86 5.83 15.47
C ASP A 206 -15.49 4.33 15.35
N GLU A 207 -15.90 3.48 16.31
CA GLU A 207 -15.68 2.03 16.25
C GLU A 207 -16.44 1.37 15.08
N LEU A 208 -17.69 1.75 14.85
CA LEU A 208 -18.49 1.20 13.75
C LEU A 208 -17.94 1.63 12.38
N VAL A 209 -17.50 2.89 12.24
CA VAL A 209 -16.86 3.37 11.01
C VAL A 209 -15.52 2.66 10.80
N PHE A 210 -14.73 2.51 11.87
CA PHE A 210 -13.46 1.77 11.82
C PHE A 210 -13.66 0.31 11.37
N ALA A 211 -14.62 -0.39 11.96
CA ALA A 211 -14.94 -1.78 11.59
C ALA A 211 -15.46 -1.88 10.15
N LEU A 212 -16.27 -0.92 9.70
CA LEU A 212 -16.75 -0.87 8.31
C LEU A 212 -15.60 -0.62 7.33
N CYS A 213 -14.64 0.25 7.66
CA CYS A 213 -13.43 0.42 6.86
C CYS A 213 -12.61 -0.88 6.79
N ASP A 214 -12.37 -1.54 7.93
CA ASP A 214 -11.64 -2.82 7.99
C ASP A 214 -12.30 -3.87 7.08
N ALA A 215 -13.61 -4.05 7.22
CA ALA A 215 -14.38 -4.98 6.40
C ALA A 215 -14.33 -4.61 4.90
N SER A 216 -14.45 -3.33 4.57
CA SER A 216 -14.46 -2.86 3.18
C SER A 216 -13.15 -3.15 2.45
N LEU A 217 -12.01 -3.12 3.15
CA LEU A 217 -10.70 -3.46 2.60
C LEU A 217 -10.56 -4.95 2.24
N LEU A 218 -11.49 -5.80 2.72
CA LEU A 218 -11.57 -7.22 2.36
C LEU A 218 -12.19 -7.45 0.96
N TYR A 219 -12.53 -6.39 0.25
CA TYR A 219 -12.89 -6.43 -1.17
C TYR A 219 -11.82 -5.72 -2.01
N ASN A 220 -11.64 -6.13 -3.27
CA ASN A 220 -10.69 -5.49 -4.19
C ASN A 220 -11.08 -4.05 -4.57
N MET A 221 -12.35 -3.67 -4.38
CA MET A 221 -12.86 -2.31 -4.55
C MET A 221 -13.46 -1.76 -3.25
N PRO A 222 -12.64 -1.29 -2.29
CA PRO A 222 -13.12 -0.92 -0.95
C PRO A 222 -14.20 0.16 -0.95
N GLY A 223 -14.10 1.17 -1.82
CA GLY A 223 -15.11 2.22 -1.92
C GLY A 223 -16.50 1.69 -2.29
N TRP A 224 -16.57 0.75 -3.23
CA TRP A 224 -17.82 0.08 -3.61
C TRP A 224 -18.36 -0.78 -2.47
N ALA A 225 -17.52 -1.62 -1.87
CA ALA A 225 -17.93 -2.51 -0.78
C ALA A 225 -18.48 -1.72 0.41
N PHE A 226 -17.81 -0.63 0.79
CA PHE A 226 -18.25 0.27 1.84
C PHE A 226 -19.68 0.78 1.60
N VAL A 227 -19.94 1.34 0.41
CA VAL A 227 -21.27 1.87 0.05
C VAL A 227 -22.31 0.75 0.05
N LYS A 228 -21.99 -0.42 -0.51
CA LYS A 228 -22.95 -1.54 -0.59
C LYS A 228 -23.30 -2.14 0.75
N ILE A 229 -22.33 -2.25 1.66
CA ILE A 229 -22.59 -2.72 3.03
C ILE A 229 -23.52 -1.73 3.75
N VAL A 230 -23.26 -0.42 3.66
CA VAL A 230 -24.13 0.60 4.28
C VAL A 230 -25.54 0.63 3.68
N GLN A 231 -25.65 0.55 2.36
CA GLN A 231 -26.94 0.48 1.66
C GLN A 231 -27.73 -0.78 2.08
N GLU A 232 -27.05 -1.92 2.22
CA GLU A 232 -27.69 -3.17 2.66
C GLU A 232 -28.15 -3.08 4.11
N MET A 233 -27.36 -2.50 5.02
CA MET A 233 -27.77 -2.22 6.41
C MET A 233 -29.01 -1.31 6.43
N ALA A 234 -29.00 -0.22 5.66
CA ALA A 234 -30.13 0.71 5.57
C ALA A 234 -31.40 0.02 5.05
N ARG A 235 -31.26 -0.81 4.01
CA ARG A 235 -32.36 -1.60 3.43
C ARG A 235 -32.95 -2.59 4.43
N MET A 236 -32.11 -3.19 5.27
CA MET A 236 -32.51 -4.13 6.31
C MET A 236 -32.92 -3.46 7.63
N GLN A 237 -32.74 -2.14 7.72
CA GLN A 237 -32.89 -1.36 8.97
C GLN A 237 -32.03 -1.94 10.12
N PHE A 238 -30.86 -2.47 9.78
CA PHE A 238 -29.96 -3.11 10.71
C PHE A 238 -28.98 -2.08 11.29
N VAL A 239 -28.86 -2.05 12.63
CA VAL A 239 -27.93 -1.18 13.36
C VAL A 239 -27.04 -2.06 14.23
N PRO A 240 -25.75 -2.27 13.88
CA PRO A 240 -24.84 -3.07 14.69
C PRO A 240 -24.58 -2.40 16.05
N ALA A 241 -24.59 -3.20 17.11
CA ALA A 241 -24.31 -2.75 18.47
C ALA A 241 -22.81 -2.62 18.77
N SER A 242 -21.94 -3.21 17.94
CA SER A 242 -20.48 -3.20 18.13
C SER A 242 -19.72 -3.31 16.81
N GLY A 243 -18.43 -3.00 16.83
CA GLY A 243 -17.57 -3.22 15.67
C GLY A 243 -17.52 -4.69 15.25
N LYS A 244 -17.61 -5.65 16.19
CA LYS A 244 -17.65 -7.08 15.86
C LYS A 244 -18.91 -7.45 15.06
N GLU A 245 -20.06 -6.91 15.46
CA GLU A 245 -21.32 -7.13 14.75
C GLU A 245 -21.33 -6.45 13.36
N MET A 246 -20.63 -5.32 13.21
CA MET A 246 -20.37 -4.71 11.89
C MET A 246 -19.53 -5.64 11.00
N ILE A 247 -18.49 -6.27 11.54
CA ILE A 247 -17.67 -7.26 10.82
C ILE A 247 -18.54 -8.48 10.44
N ASP A 248 -19.30 -9.04 11.38
CA ASP A 248 -20.16 -10.21 11.12
C ASP A 248 -21.18 -9.93 10.01
N PHE A 249 -21.83 -8.76 10.04
CA PHE A 249 -22.75 -8.33 9.00
C PHE A 249 -22.06 -8.22 7.64
N SER A 250 -20.85 -7.65 7.61
CA SER A 250 -20.06 -7.49 6.39
C SER A 250 -19.65 -8.84 5.80
N TYR A 251 -19.26 -9.81 6.63
CA TYR A 251 -18.96 -11.17 6.18
C TYR A 251 -20.21 -11.86 5.59
N ALA A 252 -21.35 -11.73 6.25
CA ALA A 252 -22.62 -12.24 5.72
C ALA A 252 -23.02 -11.57 4.38
N PHE A 253 -22.72 -10.28 4.23
CA PHE A 253 -22.87 -9.57 2.95
C PHE A 253 -21.96 -10.17 1.86
N TYR A 254 -20.70 -10.45 2.17
CA TYR A 254 -19.77 -11.08 1.22
C TYR A 254 -20.22 -12.49 0.80
N ASP A 255 -20.68 -13.30 1.75
CA ASP A 255 -21.26 -14.62 1.46
C ASP A 255 -22.47 -14.50 0.53
N LYS A 256 -23.36 -13.52 0.78
CA LYS A 256 -24.55 -13.25 -0.04
C LYS A 256 -24.19 -12.90 -1.49
N ILE A 257 -23.11 -12.14 -1.70
CA ILE A 257 -22.63 -11.79 -3.05
C ILE A 257 -21.64 -12.83 -3.61
N GLN A 258 -21.45 -13.96 -2.93
CA GLN A 258 -20.56 -15.05 -3.32
C GLN A 258 -19.09 -14.63 -3.47
N TRP A 259 -18.65 -13.67 -2.64
CA TRP A 259 -17.26 -13.25 -2.57
C TRP A 259 -16.48 -14.14 -1.60
N ASP A 260 -15.66 -15.06 -2.14
CA ASP A 260 -14.83 -15.97 -1.34
C ASP A 260 -13.60 -15.25 -0.78
N LEU A 261 -13.79 -14.60 0.37
CA LEU A 261 -12.76 -13.89 1.12
C LEU A 261 -11.53 -14.74 1.42
N ILE A 262 -11.77 -15.95 1.94
CA ILE A 262 -10.71 -16.84 2.40
C ILE A 262 -9.95 -17.39 1.19
N GLY A 263 -10.67 -17.85 0.17
CA GLY A 263 -10.06 -18.31 -1.08
C GLY A 263 -9.24 -17.23 -1.77
N TYR A 264 -9.75 -15.99 -1.81
CA TYR A 264 -9.01 -14.86 -2.37
C TYR A 264 -7.69 -14.62 -1.62
N SER A 265 -7.74 -14.53 -0.29
CA SER A 265 -6.55 -14.27 0.53
C SER A 265 -5.48 -15.37 0.38
N ARG A 266 -5.89 -16.64 0.34
CA ARG A 266 -5.00 -17.78 0.12
C ARG A 266 -4.39 -17.77 -1.29
N HIS A 267 -5.19 -17.44 -2.30
CA HIS A 267 -4.69 -17.35 -3.67
C HIS A 267 -3.67 -16.21 -3.82
N ALA A 268 -3.95 -15.05 -3.22
CA ALA A 268 -3.03 -13.91 -3.25
C ALA A 268 -1.71 -14.20 -2.52
N ASP A 269 -1.76 -14.84 -1.33
CA ASP A 269 -0.58 -15.33 -0.61
C ASP A 269 0.26 -16.26 -1.49
N GLN A 270 -0.35 -17.31 -2.05
CA GLN A 270 0.34 -18.25 -2.96
C GLN A 270 0.95 -17.57 -4.19
N ALA A 271 0.24 -16.60 -4.78
CA ALA A 271 0.73 -15.86 -5.92
C ALA A 271 1.95 -14.99 -5.55
N ILE A 272 1.93 -14.32 -4.39
CA ILE A 272 3.06 -13.55 -3.88
C ILE A 272 4.26 -14.45 -3.57
N GLN A 273 4.04 -15.64 -2.99
CA GLN A 273 5.11 -16.62 -2.79
C GLN A 273 5.75 -17.02 -4.11
N HIS A 274 4.95 -17.38 -5.12
CA HIS A 274 5.46 -17.78 -6.44
C HIS A 274 6.23 -16.67 -7.14
N ILE A 275 5.71 -15.44 -7.13
CA ILE A 275 6.37 -14.28 -7.77
C ILE A 275 7.66 -13.91 -7.05
N SER A 276 7.65 -13.92 -5.71
CA SER A 276 8.84 -13.62 -4.93
C SER A 276 9.93 -14.67 -5.13
N ASP A 277 9.59 -15.96 -5.28
CA ASP A 277 10.55 -16.99 -5.67
C ASP A 277 11.19 -16.74 -7.04
N ALA A 278 10.41 -16.25 -8.01
CA ALA A 278 10.92 -15.91 -9.34
C ALA A 278 11.83 -14.67 -9.32
N LEU A 279 11.45 -13.63 -8.58
CA LEU A 279 12.19 -12.36 -8.52
C LEU A 279 13.43 -12.43 -7.64
N TYR A 280 13.40 -13.23 -6.58
CA TYR A 280 14.43 -13.32 -5.54
C TYR A 280 15.07 -14.71 -5.50
N ARG A 281 15.43 -15.23 -6.69
CA ARG A 281 16.00 -16.58 -6.87
C ARG A 281 17.45 -16.75 -6.38
N HIS A 282 18.19 -15.65 -6.20
CA HIS A 282 19.60 -15.69 -5.79
C HIS A 282 19.71 -15.71 -4.26
N GLU A 283 20.70 -16.43 -3.71
CA GLU A 283 20.90 -16.59 -2.26
C GLU A 283 21.03 -15.26 -1.50
N PHE A 284 21.57 -14.24 -2.17
CA PHE A 284 21.66 -12.86 -1.68
C PHE A 284 20.31 -12.30 -1.21
N TYR A 285 19.19 -12.71 -1.82
CA TYR A 285 17.85 -12.23 -1.49
C TYR A 285 17.07 -13.16 -0.56
N THR A 286 17.63 -14.29 -0.09
CA THR A 286 16.88 -15.30 0.66
C THR A 286 16.22 -14.71 1.91
N GLY A 287 16.94 -13.95 2.73
CA GLY A 287 16.34 -13.36 3.94
C GLY A 287 15.24 -12.34 3.65
N THR A 288 15.41 -11.50 2.63
CA THR A 288 14.39 -10.55 2.15
C THR A 288 13.14 -11.29 1.67
N LYS A 289 13.33 -12.35 0.88
CA LYS A 289 12.24 -13.16 0.34
C LYS A 289 11.44 -13.83 1.46
N GLU A 290 12.14 -14.46 2.41
CA GLU A 290 11.51 -15.10 3.57
C GLU A 290 10.74 -14.09 4.42
N LEU A 291 11.24 -12.86 4.59
CA LEU A 291 10.54 -11.81 5.31
C LEU A 291 9.24 -11.37 4.61
N LEU A 292 9.25 -11.20 3.29
CA LEU A 292 8.05 -10.86 2.51
C LEU A 292 7.00 -11.97 2.63
N GLN A 293 7.41 -13.21 2.37
CA GLN A 293 6.53 -14.38 2.42
C GLN A 293 5.94 -14.54 3.82
N ALA A 294 6.74 -14.42 4.88
CA ALA A 294 6.27 -14.49 6.25
C ALA A 294 5.30 -13.35 6.61
N SER A 295 5.54 -12.12 6.13
CA SER A 295 4.67 -10.97 6.41
C SER A 295 3.26 -11.20 5.85
N VAL A 296 3.17 -11.66 4.60
CA VAL A 296 1.91 -11.95 3.91
C VAL A 296 1.22 -13.18 4.48
N GLU A 297 1.94 -14.28 4.68
CA GLU A 297 1.39 -15.51 5.24
C GLU A 297 0.80 -15.25 6.64
N ARG A 298 1.52 -14.53 7.50
CA ARG A 298 1.04 -14.21 8.84
C ARG A 298 -0.13 -13.23 8.83
N GLY A 299 -0.13 -12.24 7.94
CA GLY A 299 -1.26 -11.35 7.72
C GLY A 299 -2.54 -12.09 7.31
N ARG A 300 -2.40 -13.12 6.45
CA ARG A 300 -3.50 -14.04 6.14
C ARG A 300 -3.92 -14.88 7.35
N ILE A 301 -2.98 -15.50 8.05
CA ILE A 301 -3.26 -16.37 9.20
C ILE A 301 -4.02 -15.62 10.30
N ILE A 302 -3.60 -14.40 10.65
CA ILE A 302 -4.27 -13.63 11.70
C ILE A 302 -5.71 -13.30 11.30
N ARG A 303 -5.97 -12.96 10.03
CA ARG A 303 -7.31 -12.66 9.53
C ARG A 303 -8.20 -13.90 9.51
N GLU A 304 -7.67 -15.05 9.07
CA GLU A 304 -8.42 -16.32 9.06
C GLU A 304 -8.76 -16.81 10.47
N GLN A 305 -7.86 -16.63 11.44
CA GLN A 305 -8.05 -17.12 12.80
C GLN A 305 -8.83 -16.15 13.70
N ASN A 306 -8.74 -14.85 13.44
CA ASN A 306 -9.40 -13.82 14.22
C ASN A 306 -9.84 -12.66 13.30
N PRO A 307 -11.04 -12.74 12.69
CA PRO A 307 -11.53 -11.68 11.80
C PRO A 307 -11.69 -10.33 12.51
N TYR A 308 -11.76 -10.31 13.85
CA TYR A 308 -12.00 -9.12 14.66
C TYR A 308 -10.72 -8.42 15.14
N PHE A 309 -9.53 -8.92 14.82
CA PHE A 309 -8.29 -8.50 15.49
C PHE A 309 -8.02 -6.98 15.43
N MET A 310 -8.39 -6.32 14.32
CA MET A 310 -8.25 -4.86 14.18
C MET A 310 -9.20 -4.11 15.10
N VAL A 311 -10.47 -4.53 15.17
CA VAL A 311 -11.46 -3.95 16.09
C VAL A 311 -11.02 -4.20 17.54
N GLU A 312 -10.46 -5.37 17.84
CA GLU A 312 -9.95 -5.67 19.18
C GLU A 312 -8.78 -4.80 19.62
N ILE A 313 -7.94 -4.34 18.67
CA ILE A 313 -6.91 -3.32 18.91
C ILE A 313 -7.58 -1.95 19.13
N PHE A 314 -8.51 -1.58 18.25
CA PHE A 314 -9.21 -0.30 18.32
C PHE A 314 -10.00 -0.13 19.62
N SER A 315 -10.68 -1.17 20.11
CA SER A 315 -11.51 -1.11 21.32
C SER A 315 -10.71 -0.97 22.63
N ARG A 316 -9.38 -0.93 22.59
CA ARG A 316 -8.55 -0.71 23.79
C ARG A 316 -8.53 0.75 24.22
N ASP A 317 -8.10 0.96 25.46
CA ASP A 317 -7.99 2.28 26.07
C ASP A 317 -6.65 2.96 25.78
N THR A 318 -5.63 2.20 25.38
CA THR A 318 -4.26 2.68 25.13
C THR A 318 -3.73 2.15 23.80
N ALA A 319 -2.97 2.97 23.06
CA ALA A 319 -2.42 2.60 21.75
C ALA A 319 -1.54 1.33 21.83
N LEU A 320 -0.53 1.35 22.70
CA LEU A 320 0.44 0.26 22.88
C LEU A 320 -0.11 -0.83 23.82
N SER A 321 -1.33 -1.28 23.56
CA SER A 321 -2.04 -2.32 24.30
C SER A 321 -1.41 -3.71 24.13
N HIS A 322 -1.86 -4.67 24.94
CA HIS A 322 -1.50 -6.07 24.77
C HIS A 322 -1.91 -6.61 23.40
N GLU A 323 -3.10 -6.24 22.90
CA GLU A 323 -3.63 -6.64 21.60
C GLU A 323 -2.80 -6.08 20.46
N PHE A 324 -2.38 -4.80 20.56
CA PHE A 324 -1.43 -4.22 19.63
C PHE A 324 -0.12 -5.02 19.62
N TYR A 325 0.51 -5.22 20.78
CA TYR A 325 1.79 -5.95 20.84
C TYR A 325 1.69 -7.41 20.41
N LYS A 326 0.56 -8.07 20.65
CA LYS A 326 0.30 -9.42 20.15
C LYS A 326 0.36 -9.44 18.62
N THR A 327 -0.32 -8.52 17.95
CA THR A 327 -0.31 -8.37 16.49
C THR A 327 1.06 -7.93 16.00
N PHE A 328 1.67 -6.93 16.63
CA PHE A 328 2.99 -6.38 16.31
C PHE A 328 4.11 -7.42 16.38
N ASN A 329 4.08 -8.28 17.41
CA ASN A 329 5.03 -9.37 17.57
C ASN A 329 4.79 -10.49 16.56
N PHE A 330 3.52 -10.80 16.28
CA PHE A 330 3.17 -11.85 15.35
C PHE A 330 3.53 -11.46 13.91
N LEU A 331 3.16 -10.27 13.45
CA LEU A 331 3.42 -9.81 12.09
C LEU A 331 4.85 -9.31 11.89
N GLY A 332 5.51 -8.79 12.93
CA GLY A 332 6.70 -7.98 12.76
C GLY A 332 6.33 -6.58 12.25
N GLY A 333 7.21 -5.98 11.46
CA GLY A 333 6.95 -4.68 10.87
C GLY A 333 7.74 -4.40 9.59
N PRO A 334 7.36 -3.34 8.88
CA PRO A 334 7.99 -2.90 7.64
C PRO A 334 9.39 -2.33 7.91
N LEU A 335 10.15 -2.08 6.84
CA LEU A 335 11.36 -1.27 6.91
C LEU A 335 10.99 0.12 7.40
N SER A 336 11.46 0.47 8.59
CA SER A 336 11.21 1.78 9.21
C SER A 336 12.45 2.65 9.05
N ILE A 337 12.28 3.87 8.52
CA ILE A 337 13.36 4.82 8.23
C ILE A 337 13.04 6.17 8.87
N ASN A 338 14.06 6.81 9.46
CA ASN A 338 13.95 8.14 10.04
C ASN A 338 14.76 9.20 9.25
N ASN A 339 14.83 10.46 9.71
CA ASN A 339 15.54 11.55 9.03
C ASN A 339 17.05 11.35 8.91
N ASN A 340 17.64 10.73 9.93
CA ASN A 340 19.05 10.34 9.94
C ASN A 340 19.32 9.15 8.99
N GLY A 341 18.28 8.63 8.35
CA GLY A 341 18.29 7.41 7.55
C GLY A 341 18.56 6.17 8.40
N PHE A 342 18.46 6.24 9.72
CA PHE A 342 18.54 5.04 10.57
C PHE A 342 17.44 4.07 10.14
N ARG A 343 17.80 2.80 10.01
CA ARG A 343 16.93 1.74 9.47
C ARG A 343 16.69 0.70 10.53
N TRP A 344 15.43 0.34 10.71
CA TRP A 344 15.07 -0.77 11.55
C TRP A 344 13.93 -1.57 10.92
N VAL A 345 14.02 -2.89 11.02
CA VAL A 345 12.94 -3.80 10.68
C VAL A 345 12.70 -4.68 11.89
N ARG A 346 11.45 -4.81 12.31
CA ARG A 346 11.08 -5.78 13.33
C ARG A 346 10.71 -7.08 12.64
N VAL A 347 11.49 -8.13 12.85
CA VAL A 347 11.15 -9.44 12.27
C VAL A 347 10.02 -10.11 13.07
N PRO A 348 9.18 -10.93 12.41
CA PRO A 348 8.13 -11.68 13.10
C PRO A 348 8.69 -12.59 14.20
N LEU A 349 7.97 -12.75 15.31
CA LEU A 349 8.35 -13.65 16.42
C LEU A 349 8.61 -15.07 15.91
N GLY A 350 9.73 -15.68 16.30
CA GLY A 350 10.17 -16.99 15.83
C GLY A 350 10.98 -16.97 14.53
N LEU A 351 11.22 -15.79 13.95
CA LEU A 351 12.07 -15.57 12.78
C LEU A 351 13.23 -14.62 13.09
N GLU A 352 13.73 -14.63 14.33
CA GLU A 352 14.80 -13.73 14.81
C GLU A 352 16.08 -13.83 13.96
N ARG A 353 16.33 -14.98 13.33
CA ARG A 353 17.45 -15.17 12.38
C ARG A 353 17.42 -14.19 11.20
N LEU A 354 16.24 -13.69 10.83
CA LEU A 354 16.08 -12.74 9.74
C LEU A 354 16.56 -11.34 10.10
N GLN A 355 16.72 -11.02 11.39
CA GLN A 355 17.10 -9.67 11.84
C GLN A 355 18.43 -9.20 11.25
N ASN A 356 19.36 -10.14 11.01
CA ASN A 356 20.68 -9.86 10.43
C ASN A 356 20.81 -10.31 8.96
N ASN A 357 19.82 -11.04 8.44
CA ASN A 357 19.91 -11.70 7.12
C ASN A 357 18.93 -11.13 6.09
N ALA A 358 17.92 -10.37 6.51
CA ALA A 358 16.98 -9.71 5.62
C ALA A 358 17.38 -8.24 5.43
N ASP A 359 17.43 -7.80 4.16
CA ASP A 359 17.45 -6.36 3.83
C ASP A 359 16.17 -6.01 3.08
N PRO A 360 15.14 -5.47 3.75
CA PRO A 360 13.89 -5.08 3.09
C PRO A 360 14.04 -3.86 2.16
N ALA A 361 15.19 -3.16 2.12
CA ALA A 361 15.43 -2.13 1.11
C ALA A 361 15.42 -2.71 -0.32
N HIS A 362 15.60 -4.02 -0.46
CA HIS A 362 15.43 -4.76 -1.70
C HIS A 362 14.02 -4.67 -2.30
N PHE A 363 12.98 -4.41 -1.50
CA PHE A 363 11.64 -4.15 -2.04
C PHE A 363 11.61 -2.85 -2.84
N ARG A 364 12.26 -1.79 -2.34
CA ARG A 364 12.39 -0.52 -3.07
C ARG A 364 13.20 -0.65 -4.37
N VAL A 365 14.13 -1.60 -4.45
CA VAL A 365 14.82 -1.91 -5.72
C VAL A 365 13.81 -2.39 -6.78
N ALA A 366 12.86 -3.25 -6.39
CA ALA A 366 11.84 -3.74 -7.30
C ALA A 366 10.97 -2.59 -7.85
N TRP A 367 10.55 -1.68 -6.98
CA TRP A 367 9.84 -0.45 -7.38
C TRP A 367 10.65 0.39 -8.38
N GLN A 368 11.91 0.69 -8.03
CA GLN A 368 12.79 1.53 -8.87
C GLN A 368 12.98 0.91 -10.25
N LEU A 369 13.16 -0.41 -10.33
CA LEU A 369 13.35 -1.09 -11.61
C LEU A 369 12.09 -1.03 -12.47
N SER A 370 10.90 -1.26 -11.89
CA SER A 370 9.65 -1.11 -12.63
C SER A 370 9.46 0.33 -13.14
N LYS A 371 9.77 1.34 -12.32
CA LYS A 371 9.70 2.75 -12.71
C LYS A 371 10.70 3.10 -13.80
N PHE A 372 11.93 2.62 -13.70
CA PHE A 372 12.91 2.79 -14.76
C PHE A 372 12.41 2.16 -16.06
N LEU A 373 11.97 0.90 -16.05
CA LEU A 373 11.54 0.19 -17.26
C LEU A 373 10.28 0.82 -17.90
N LEU A 374 9.31 1.28 -17.11
CA LEU A 374 8.05 1.82 -17.63
C LEU A 374 8.08 3.32 -17.95
N GLU A 375 8.93 4.10 -17.28
CA GLU A 375 8.88 5.57 -17.30
C GLU A 375 10.26 6.20 -17.56
N GLY A 376 11.35 5.43 -17.52
CA GLY A 376 12.72 5.94 -17.66
C GLY A 376 13.21 6.70 -16.43
N GLU A 377 12.62 6.46 -15.25
CA GLU A 377 12.99 7.14 -14.01
C GLU A 377 14.45 6.84 -13.61
N ARG A 378 15.30 7.88 -13.64
CA ARG A 378 16.75 7.76 -13.45
C ARG A 378 17.23 7.84 -11.99
N PRO A 379 16.77 8.81 -11.17
CA PRO A 379 17.33 8.94 -9.82
C PRO A 379 17.02 7.71 -8.97
N CYS A 380 18.03 7.18 -8.29
CA CYS A 380 17.87 6.00 -7.43
C CYS A 380 17.15 6.37 -6.13
N SER A 381 15.95 5.82 -5.94
CA SER A 381 15.15 5.99 -4.72
C SER A 381 15.80 5.44 -3.45
N LEU A 382 16.81 4.57 -3.54
CA LEU A 382 17.55 4.06 -2.38
C LEU A 382 18.56 5.06 -1.82
N MET A 383 18.80 6.20 -2.47
CA MET A 383 19.89 7.11 -2.09
C MET A 383 19.85 7.55 -0.62
N ARG A 384 18.67 7.85 -0.06
CA ARG A 384 18.52 8.20 1.36
C ARG A 384 18.95 7.03 2.27
N THR A 385 18.48 5.83 1.93
CA THR A 385 18.80 4.57 2.63
C THR A 385 20.30 4.24 2.55
N CYS A 386 20.95 4.53 1.42
CA CYS A 386 22.38 4.31 1.27
C CYS A 386 23.19 5.33 2.07
N ARG A 387 22.77 6.62 2.13
CA ARG A 387 23.54 7.70 2.79
C ARG A 387 23.78 7.44 4.27
N SER A 388 22.85 6.74 4.91
CA SER A 388 22.94 6.38 6.33
C SER A 388 23.66 5.05 6.59
N SER A 389 23.96 4.28 5.54
CA SER A 389 24.71 3.03 5.66
C SER A 389 26.21 3.29 5.50
N GLN A 390 27.02 2.78 6.42
CA GLN A 390 28.49 2.96 6.37
C GLN A 390 29.16 2.16 5.23
N ASN A 391 28.43 1.24 4.59
CA ASN A 391 28.98 0.24 3.68
C ASN A 391 28.66 0.50 2.19
N HIS A 392 28.03 1.62 1.84
CA HIS A 392 27.71 1.93 0.44
C HIS A 392 28.39 3.22 0.00
N GLU A 393 29.24 3.12 -1.02
CA GLU A 393 29.71 4.31 -1.73
C GLU A 393 28.55 4.95 -2.49
N ILE A 394 28.45 6.28 -2.38
CA ILE A 394 27.44 7.09 -3.06
C ILE A 394 28.18 8.15 -3.85
N ASP A 395 27.82 8.24 -5.12
CA ASP A 395 28.35 9.24 -6.04
C ASP A 395 27.23 9.71 -6.99
N ASP A 396 27.58 10.62 -7.90
CA ASP A 396 26.66 11.25 -8.85
C ASP A 396 25.95 10.25 -9.78
N ARG A 397 26.47 9.01 -9.93
CA ARG A 397 25.82 7.97 -10.74
C ARG A 397 24.51 7.53 -10.11
N CYS A 398 24.37 7.59 -8.78
CA CYS A 398 23.11 7.27 -8.10
C CYS A 398 21.95 8.17 -8.55
N GLU A 399 22.22 9.43 -8.94
CA GLU A 399 21.19 10.39 -9.34
C GLU A 399 20.92 10.37 -10.85
N THR A 400 21.89 9.95 -11.66
CA THR A 400 21.87 10.15 -13.11
C THR A 400 21.89 8.85 -13.93
N ARG A 401 22.57 7.82 -13.43
CA ARG A 401 22.90 6.58 -14.16
C ARG A 401 23.19 5.41 -13.21
N PRO A 402 22.25 5.03 -12.33
CA PRO A 402 22.50 4.03 -11.30
C PRO A 402 22.82 2.64 -11.85
N TRP A 403 22.42 2.32 -13.08
CA TRP A 403 22.75 1.08 -13.78
C TRP A 403 24.26 0.90 -14.02
N GLN A 404 25.03 2.00 -14.16
CA GLN A 404 26.49 1.92 -14.34
C GLN A 404 27.21 1.33 -13.13
N ARG A 405 26.54 1.26 -11.98
CA ARG A 405 27.07 0.63 -10.77
C ARG A 405 27.06 -0.90 -10.85
N ALA A 406 26.43 -1.50 -11.87
CA ALA A 406 26.47 -2.94 -12.12
C ALA A 406 27.88 -3.48 -12.41
N SER A 407 28.84 -2.59 -12.68
CA SER A 407 30.25 -2.91 -12.89
C SER A 407 31.14 -2.57 -11.68
N ASP A 408 30.58 -2.04 -10.59
CA ASP A 408 31.32 -1.75 -9.35
C ASP A 408 31.70 -3.06 -8.62
N GLU A 409 32.87 -3.10 -7.98
CA GLU A 409 33.29 -4.25 -7.14
C GLU A 409 32.46 -4.37 -5.85
N GLN A 410 31.97 -3.24 -5.30
CA GLN A 410 31.12 -3.24 -4.11
C GLN A 410 29.64 -3.31 -4.50
N GLY A 411 28.92 -4.25 -3.87
CA GLY A 411 27.54 -4.57 -4.17
C GLY A 411 26.55 -3.45 -3.81
N CYS A 412 26.12 -2.69 -4.81
CA CYS A 412 24.91 -1.87 -4.72
C CYS A 412 23.67 -2.77 -4.92
N PRO A 413 22.63 -2.72 -4.06
CA PRO A 413 21.45 -3.58 -4.23
C PRO A 413 20.72 -3.41 -5.57
N TYR A 414 20.72 -2.20 -6.12
CA TYR A 414 20.18 -1.91 -7.45
C TYR A 414 21.03 -2.57 -8.56
N ALA A 415 22.35 -2.47 -8.44
CA ALA A 415 23.31 -3.10 -9.34
C ALA A 415 23.22 -4.63 -9.31
N ALA A 416 23.06 -5.21 -8.12
CA ALA A 416 22.87 -6.66 -7.95
C ALA A 416 21.60 -7.15 -8.66
N ALA A 417 20.49 -6.42 -8.54
CA ALA A 417 19.25 -6.75 -9.24
C ALA A 417 19.41 -6.61 -10.76
N TRP A 418 20.12 -5.57 -11.20
CA TRP A 418 20.44 -5.35 -12.61
C TRP A 418 21.19 -6.53 -13.24
N ALA A 419 22.19 -7.05 -12.52
CA ALA A 419 22.93 -8.25 -12.91
C ALA A 419 22.05 -9.52 -12.86
N LEU A 420 21.30 -9.72 -11.76
CA LEU A 420 20.42 -10.88 -11.57
C LEU A 420 19.40 -11.04 -12.71
N TYR A 421 18.87 -9.92 -13.19
CA TYR A 421 17.87 -9.90 -14.25
C TYR A 421 18.46 -9.92 -15.66
N GLY A 422 19.78 -10.04 -15.79
CA GLY A 422 20.47 -10.18 -17.07
C GLY A 422 20.55 -8.87 -17.85
N LEU A 423 20.27 -7.73 -17.23
CA LEU A 423 20.23 -6.44 -17.92
C LEU A 423 21.60 -6.01 -18.40
N LYS A 424 22.69 -6.43 -17.74
CA LYS A 424 24.08 -6.18 -18.19
C LYS A 424 24.38 -6.76 -19.59
N LYS A 425 23.65 -7.80 -19.99
CA LYS A 425 23.84 -8.50 -21.27
C LYS A 425 23.04 -7.86 -22.43
N LYS A 426 22.47 -6.68 -22.21
CA LYS A 426 21.59 -6.00 -23.16
C LYS A 426 22.12 -4.60 -23.48
N ASP A 427 21.97 -4.21 -24.74
CA ASP A 427 22.11 -2.82 -25.16
C ASP A 427 20.81 -2.08 -24.77
N ILE A 428 20.93 -1.00 -24.01
CA ILE A 428 19.75 -0.28 -23.47
C ILE A 428 19.77 1.15 -23.95
N PHE A 429 18.67 1.54 -24.59
CA PHE A 429 18.46 2.88 -25.10
C PHE A 429 17.45 3.61 -24.21
N LEU A 430 17.75 4.85 -23.86
CA LEU A 430 16.86 5.75 -23.13
C LEU A 430 16.49 6.92 -24.03
N ASN A 431 15.25 6.95 -24.50
CA ASN A 431 14.76 7.92 -25.49
C ASN A 431 15.68 7.99 -26.73
N GLY A 432 16.05 6.84 -27.28
CA GLY A 432 16.91 6.67 -28.45
C GLY A 432 18.41 6.86 -28.21
N VAL A 433 18.82 7.14 -26.97
CA VAL A 433 20.23 7.32 -26.61
C VAL A 433 20.75 6.05 -25.94
N LEU A 434 21.80 5.44 -26.49
CA LEU A 434 22.45 4.28 -25.86
C LEU A 434 23.02 4.69 -24.49
N ILE A 435 22.49 4.13 -23.42
CA ILE A 435 22.91 4.39 -22.03
C ILE A 435 23.69 3.24 -21.40
N GLN A 436 23.59 2.05 -22.00
CA GLN A 436 24.37 0.90 -21.61
C GLN A 436 24.66 0.06 -22.86
N GLN A 437 25.92 -0.29 -23.04
CA GLN A 437 26.34 -1.30 -24.00
C GLN A 437 26.38 -2.66 -23.29
N ARG A 438 25.94 -3.72 -23.97
CA ARG A 438 26.01 -5.08 -23.46
C ARG A 438 27.45 -5.47 -23.12
N GLU A 439 27.63 -6.15 -22.00
CA GLU A 439 28.91 -6.77 -21.67
C GLU A 439 29.11 -8.01 -22.56
N GLU A 440 30.27 -8.11 -23.20
CA GLU A 440 30.71 -9.33 -23.90
C GLU A 440 31.25 -10.32 -22.86
N ASP A 441 30.74 -11.56 -22.88
CA ASP A 441 31.16 -12.64 -21.96
C ASP A 441 32.63 -13.04 -22.16
#